data_AF-A0A9D9TDL7-F1
#
_entry.id   AF-A0A9D9TDL7-F1
#
_cell.length_a   1.000
_cell.length_b   1.000
_cell.length_c   1.000
_cell.angle_alpha   90.00
_cell.angle_beta   90.00
_cell.angle_gamma   90.00
#
_symmetry.space_group_name_H-M   'P 1'
#
loop_
_entity.id
_entity.type
_entity.pdbx_description
1 polymer ?
#
loop_
_entity_poly.entity_id
_entity_poly.type
_entity_poly.pdbx_seq_one_letter_code
_entity_poly.pdbx_strand_id
1 'polypeptide(L)'
;MNKIKVAIVGYGNIGRFALDAVQAAPDMELMGIVRRASSIATAPNELNGIQVVSNIDELGKVDVAILCGPTRSIPETALALVKKGICTVDSFDIHGEALWNLRQSLDEAGKESKVASIISAGWDPGSDSVIRTLLLAMAPKGITYTNFGPGMSMGHSVVARSKEGVKNALSMTIPTGTGVHRRMVYVELDKGASLANVTEAIKADSYFSKDETHVMEVADVDNLQDMGHGVLIERKGVSGKTQNQLFQFSMQINNPALTAQILISCARAVTRQAFGAYTMPEIAPLDYLFGDKEMLIKTLV
;
A
#
# COMPACT_ATOMS: atom_id res chain seq x y z
N MET A 1 16.57 24.17 4.66
CA MET A 1 15.94 23.27 5.65
C MET A 1 16.75 21.99 5.70
N ASN A 2 16.89 21.37 6.89
CA ASN A 2 17.47 20.03 6.97
C ASN A 2 16.52 19.04 6.28
N LYS A 3 17.08 18.19 5.42
CA LYS A 3 16.32 17.14 4.74
C LYS A 3 15.85 16.09 5.74
N ILE A 4 14.70 15.49 5.47
CA ILE A 4 14.17 14.36 6.23
C ILE A 4 15.02 13.13 5.87
N LYS A 5 15.62 12.49 6.87
CA LYS A 5 16.45 11.30 6.68
C LYS A 5 15.59 10.05 6.63
N VAL A 6 15.55 9.40 5.47
CA VAL A 6 14.64 8.30 5.18
C VAL A 6 15.41 6.99 5.00
N ALA A 7 14.93 5.91 5.62
CA ALA A 7 15.37 4.55 5.32
C ALA A 7 14.24 3.75 4.68
N ILE A 8 14.56 2.89 3.71
CA ILE A 8 13.60 1.97 3.10
C ILE A 8 13.81 0.59 3.71
N VAL A 9 12.77 -0.02 4.27
CA VAL A 9 12.82 -1.34 4.90
C VAL A 9 12.07 -2.33 4.02
N GLY A 10 12.83 -3.21 3.36
CA GLY A 10 12.33 -4.13 2.35
C GLY A 10 12.48 -3.58 0.93
N TYR A 11 12.98 -4.43 0.02
CA TYR A 11 13.28 -4.04 -1.37
C TYR A 11 12.58 -4.96 -2.37
N GLY A 12 11.27 -5.13 -2.18
CA GLY A 12 10.36 -5.76 -3.15
C GLY A 12 9.81 -4.74 -4.16
N ASN A 13 8.64 -5.01 -4.75
CA ASN A 13 8.05 -4.09 -5.74
C ASN A 13 7.87 -2.68 -5.18
N ILE A 14 7.21 -2.52 -4.03
CA ILE A 14 6.99 -1.20 -3.40
C ILE A 14 8.33 -0.53 -3.06
N GLY A 15 9.30 -1.29 -2.53
CA GLY A 15 10.60 -0.75 -2.12
C GLY A 15 11.42 -0.16 -3.27
N ARG A 16 11.33 -0.74 -4.48
CA ARG A 16 11.95 -0.18 -5.69
C ARG A 16 11.35 1.16 -6.07
N PHE A 17 10.02 1.24 -6.13
CA PHE A 17 9.36 2.52 -6.43
C PHE A 17 9.50 3.54 -5.30
N ALA A 18 9.67 3.09 -4.05
CA ALA A 18 9.96 3.98 -2.92
C ALA A 18 11.36 4.60 -3.05
N LEU A 19 12.34 3.86 -3.59
CA LEU A 19 13.66 4.41 -3.90
C LEU A 19 13.55 5.55 -4.91
N ASP A 20 12.87 5.33 -6.02
CA ASP A 20 12.65 6.35 -7.05
C ASP A 20 11.93 7.58 -6.47
N ALA A 21 10.86 7.36 -5.68
CA ALA A 21 10.07 8.44 -5.08
C ALA A 21 10.86 9.25 -4.04
N VAL A 22 11.73 8.62 -3.24
CA VAL A 22 12.62 9.34 -2.30
C VAL A 22 13.66 10.16 -3.07
N GLN A 23 14.25 9.61 -4.13
CA GLN A 23 15.23 10.33 -4.94
C GLN A 23 14.63 11.54 -5.67
N ALA A 24 13.35 11.46 -6.03
CA ALA A 24 12.60 12.57 -6.62
C ALA A 24 12.17 13.64 -5.60
N ALA A 25 12.16 13.34 -4.30
CA ALA A 25 11.71 14.26 -3.26
C ALA A 25 12.83 15.25 -2.86
N PRO A 26 12.68 16.56 -3.10
CA PRO A 26 13.74 17.54 -2.87
C PRO A 26 14.08 17.77 -1.38
N ASP A 27 13.15 17.45 -0.49
CA ASP A 27 13.25 17.62 0.96
C ASP A 27 13.64 16.35 1.72
N MET A 28 14.01 15.28 1.02
CA MET A 28 14.40 14.01 1.61
C MET A 28 15.83 13.60 1.24
N GLU A 29 16.44 12.83 2.12
CA GLU A 29 17.76 12.22 1.98
C GLU A 29 17.63 10.72 2.27
N LEU A 30 18.01 9.87 1.31
CA LEU A 30 18.05 8.42 1.51
C LEU A 30 19.28 8.05 2.33
N MET A 31 19.07 7.49 3.52
CA MET A 31 20.13 6.98 4.38
C MET A 31 20.59 5.57 3.97
N GLY A 32 19.68 4.78 3.41
CA GLY A 32 19.99 3.44 2.94
C GLY A 32 18.77 2.53 2.89
N ILE A 33 19.02 1.26 2.59
CA ILE A 33 17.99 0.24 2.41
C ILE A 33 18.29 -0.93 3.34
N VAL A 34 17.31 -1.26 4.18
CA VAL A 34 17.36 -2.41 5.08
C VAL A 34 16.76 -3.63 4.35
N ARG A 35 17.53 -4.71 4.22
CA ARG A 35 17.10 -5.97 3.61
C ARG A 35 17.37 -7.13 4.57
N ARG A 36 16.74 -8.28 4.31
CA ARG A 36 17.06 -9.52 5.04
C ARG A 36 18.53 -9.88 4.81
N ALA A 37 19.22 -10.35 5.85
CA ALA A 37 20.63 -10.70 5.79
C ALA A 37 20.96 -11.67 4.63
N SER A 38 20.09 -12.67 4.40
CA SER A 38 20.21 -13.64 3.31
C SER A 38 20.13 -13.03 1.90
N SER A 39 19.66 -11.79 1.77
CA SER A 39 19.47 -11.09 0.49
C SER A 39 20.50 -9.99 0.24
N ILE A 40 21.38 -9.68 1.20
CA ILE A 40 22.37 -8.59 1.06
C ILE A 40 23.40 -8.91 -0.01
N ALA A 41 23.95 -10.13 0.01
CA ALA A 41 24.95 -10.58 -0.98
C ALA A 41 24.40 -10.64 -2.42
N THR A 42 23.07 -10.66 -2.58
CA THR A 42 22.36 -10.69 -3.86
C THR A 42 21.64 -9.37 -4.15
N ALA A 43 22.20 -8.25 -3.68
CA ALA A 43 21.69 -6.93 -4.01
C ALA A 43 21.73 -6.67 -5.52
N PRO A 44 20.63 -6.17 -6.11
CA PRO A 44 20.61 -5.84 -7.52
C PRO A 44 21.54 -4.65 -7.80
N ASN A 45 22.13 -4.63 -8.99
CA ASN A 45 23.12 -3.61 -9.40
C ASN A 45 22.59 -2.17 -9.31
N GLU A 46 21.28 -1.97 -9.40
CA GLU A 46 20.63 -0.66 -9.22
C GLU A 46 20.87 -0.05 -7.82
N LEU A 47 21.28 -0.86 -6.84
CA LEU A 47 21.64 -0.40 -5.49
C LEU A 47 23.12 -0.04 -5.33
N ASN A 48 23.92 -0.11 -6.40
CA ASN A 48 25.32 0.27 -6.33
C ASN A 48 25.47 1.74 -5.89
N GLY A 49 26.28 1.96 -4.85
CA GLY A 49 26.47 3.29 -4.25
C GLY A 49 25.41 3.67 -3.20
N ILE A 50 24.40 2.83 -2.97
CA ILE A 50 23.44 2.96 -1.87
C ILE A 50 23.88 2.04 -0.74
N GLN A 51 23.84 2.53 0.49
CA GLN A 51 24.11 1.70 1.66
C GLN A 51 22.99 0.66 1.84
N VAL A 52 23.34 -0.63 1.77
CA VAL A 52 22.40 -1.76 1.96
C VAL A 52 22.83 -2.56 3.19
N VAL A 53 21.96 -2.66 4.18
CA VAL A 53 22.27 -3.23 5.51
C VAL A 53 21.22 -4.23 5.96
N SER A 54 21.55 -5.03 6.98
CA SER A 54 20.58 -5.92 7.65
C SER A 54 19.91 -5.28 8.85
N ASN A 55 20.57 -4.31 9.49
CA ASN A 55 20.06 -3.59 10.63
C ASN A 55 20.06 -2.09 10.35
N ILE A 56 18.94 -1.43 10.64
CA ILE A 56 18.78 0.01 10.46
C ILE A 56 19.80 0.84 11.26
N ASP A 57 20.29 0.30 12.39
CA ASP A 57 21.27 0.98 13.24
C ASP A 57 22.59 1.28 12.51
N GLU A 58 22.87 0.53 11.43
CA GLU A 58 24.06 0.71 10.58
C GLU A 58 23.96 1.96 9.69
N LEU A 59 22.76 2.54 9.49
CA LEU A 59 22.51 3.71 8.63
C LEU A 59 22.73 5.06 9.33
N GLY A 60 23.10 5.05 10.62
CA GLY A 60 23.21 6.27 11.42
C GLY A 60 21.83 6.86 11.79
N LYS A 61 21.70 8.19 11.76
CA LYS A 61 20.45 8.86 12.14
C LYS A 61 19.41 8.72 11.02
N VAL A 62 18.28 8.08 11.32
CA VAL A 62 17.09 7.98 10.47
C VAL A 62 15.93 8.69 11.16
N ASP A 63 15.26 9.61 10.45
CA ASP A 63 14.07 10.29 10.98
C ASP A 63 12.81 9.46 10.72
N VAL A 64 12.71 8.82 9.54
CA VAL A 64 11.55 8.01 9.15
C VAL A 64 11.97 6.72 8.43
N ALA A 65 11.36 5.59 8.80
CA ALA A 65 11.49 4.32 8.09
C ALA A 65 10.22 4.01 7.27
N ILE A 66 10.40 3.83 5.95
CA ILE A 66 9.34 3.38 5.03
C ILE A 66 9.32 1.86 5.00
N LEU A 67 8.21 1.25 5.40
CA LEU A 67 8.08 -0.20 5.51
C LEU A 67 7.43 -0.76 4.24
N CYS A 68 8.24 -1.34 3.37
CA CYS A 68 7.85 -1.91 2.08
C CYS A 68 7.81 -3.46 2.10
N GLY A 69 7.77 -4.04 3.30
CA GLY A 69 7.68 -5.49 3.50
C GLY A 69 6.27 -6.05 3.28
N PRO A 70 6.10 -7.38 3.30
CA PRO A 70 4.78 -8.01 3.27
C PRO A 70 3.89 -7.51 4.42
N THR A 71 2.61 -7.29 4.16
CA THR A 71 1.65 -6.80 5.17
C THR A 71 1.74 -7.50 6.52
N ARG A 72 1.88 -8.83 6.51
CA ARG A 72 1.93 -9.63 7.75
C ARG A 72 3.17 -9.42 8.60
N SER A 73 4.28 -8.90 8.05
CA SER A 73 5.48 -8.58 8.82
C SER A 73 5.50 -7.14 9.34
N ILE A 74 4.59 -6.29 8.87
CA ILE A 74 4.54 -4.87 9.26
C ILE A 74 4.36 -4.68 10.77
N PRO A 75 3.42 -5.37 11.46
CA PRO A 75 3.19 -5.12 12.90
C PRO A 75 4.45 -5.30 13.75
N GLU A 76 5.19 -6.38 13.53
CA GLU A 76 6.43 -6.66 14.26
C GLU A 76 7.54 -5.65 13.90
N THR A 77 7.73 -5.40 12.60
CA THR A 77 8.79 -4.51 12.09
C THR A 77 8.57 -3.07 12.55
N ALA A 78 7.34 -2.55 12.42
CA ALA A 78 6.99 -1.20 12.82
C ALA A 78 7.19 -0.99 14.32
N LEU A 79 6.70 -1.93 15.15
CA LEU A 79 6.82 -1.83 16.60
C LEU A 79 8.29 -1.80 17.05
N ALA A 80 9.14 -2.63 16.45
CA ALA A 80 10.57 -2.65 16.76
C ALA A 80 11.28 -1.32 16.44
N LEU A 81 10.89 -0.66 15.33
CA LEU A 81 11.46 0.62 14.90
C LEU A 81 10.93 1.79 15.71
N VAL A 82 9.63 1.80 16.03
CA VAL A 82 9.03 2.80 16.92
C VAL A 82 9.71 2.79 18.28
N LYS A 83 9.96 1.62 18.85
CA LYS A 83 10.70 1.46 20.13
C LYS A 83 12.14 1.95 20.08
N LYS A 84 12.74 2.07 18.88
CA LYS A 84 14.05 2.69 18.67
C LYS A 84 13.98 4.23 18.55
N GLY A 85 12.79 4.82 18.63
CA GLY A 85 12.58 6.25 18.45
C GLY A 85 12.68 6.67 16.98
N ILE A 86 12.25 5.81 16.05
CA ILE A 86 12.20 6.12 14.61
C ILE A 86 10.73 6.19 14.18
N CYS A 87 10.34 7.25 13.48
CA CYS A 87 8.99 7.34 12.91
C CYS A 87 8.80 6.27 11.83
N THR A 88 7.59 5.73 11.69
CA THR A 88 7.33 4.70 10.67
C THR A 88 6.19 5.08 9.73
N VAL A 89 6.29 4.63 8.48
CA VAL A 89 5.20 4.70 7.51
C VAL A 89 5.11 3.36 6.79
N ASP A 90 3.91 2.79 6.71
CA ASP A 90 3.68 1.48 6.11
C ASP A 90 2.45 1.46 5.19
N SER A 91 2.36 0.40 4.37
CA SER A 91 1.21 0.13 3.50
C SER A 91 0.45 -1.12 3.97
N PHE A 92 0.24 -1.30 5.27
CA PHE A 92 -0.52 -2.43 5.80
C PHE A 92 -1.94 -2.46 5.20
N ASP A 93 -2.30 -3.53 4.49
CA ASP A 93 -3.49 -3.56 3.62
C ASP A 93 -4.65 -4.44 4.13
N ILE A 94 -4.58 -4.98 5.35
CA ILE A 94 -5.68 -5.76 5.93
C ILE A 94 -6.62 -4.82 6.68
N HIS A 95 -7.77 -4.51 6.09
CA HIS A 95 -8.80 -3.65 6.69
C HIS A 95 -9.46 -4.26 7.94
N GLY A 96 -10.18 -3.43 8.71
CA GLY A 96 -11.00 -3.85 9.85
C GLY A 96 -10.19 -3.99 11.15
N GLU A 97 -10.52 -5.01 11.95
CA GLU A 97 -9.93 -5.23 13.28
C GLU A 97 -8.40 -5.34 13.26
N ALA A 98 -7.82 -5.95 12.22
CA ALA A 98 -6.36 -6.10 12.13
C ALA A 98 -5.65 -4.74 12.01
N LEU A 99 -6.17 -3.83 11.19
CA LEU A 99 -5.67 -2.47 11.06
C LEU A 99 -5.87 -1.69 12.37
N TRP A 100 -7.03 -1.83 13.01
CA TRP A 100 -7.30 -1.17 14.29
C TRP A 100 -6.32 -1.61 15.39
N ASN A 101 -6.07 -2.92 15.51
CA ASN A 101 -5.11 -3.47 16.46
C ASN A 101 -3.68 -2.97 16.20
N LEU A 102 -3.26 -2.89 14.94
CA LEU A 102 -1.97 -2.30 14.56
C LEU A 102 -1.88 -0.83 15.00
N ARG A 103 -2.92 -0.04 14.71
CA ARG A 103 -2.99 1.38 15.10
C ARG A 103 -2.85 1.54 16.61
N GLN A 104 -3.59 0.76 17.41
CA GLN A 104 -3.54 0.84 18.87
C GLN A 104 -2.15 0.49 19.41
N SER A 105 -1.54 -0.58 18.91
CA SER A 105 -0.21 -1.01 19.34
C SER A 105 0.87 0.04 19.02
N LEU A 106 0.83 0.65 17.84
CA LEU A 106 1.80 1.68 17.45
C LEU A 106 1.51 3.04 18.12
N ASP A 107 0.26 3.33 18.46
CA ASP A 107 -0.11 4.55 19.18
C ASP A 107 0.48 4.56 20.59
N GLU A 108 0.35 3.44 21.32
CA GLU A 108 0.94 3.26 22.64
C GLU A 108 2.47 3.37 22.58
N ALA A 109 3.11 2.59 21.71
CA ALA A 109 4.56 2.59 21.57
C ALA A 109 5.12 3.93 21.08
N GLY A 110 4.41 4.61 20.18
CA GLY A 110 4.78 5.91 19.64
C GLY A 110 4.78 7.00 20.72
N LYS A 111 3.77 7.02 21.59
CA LYS A 111 3.71 7.94 22.73
C LYS A 111 4.84 7.69 23.73
N GLU A 112 5.12 6.43 24.04
CA GLU A 112 6.22 6.06 24.94
C GLU A 112 7.59 6.46 24.38
N SER A 113 7.81 6.17 23.10
CA SER A 113 9.10 6.38 22.42
C SER A 113 9.24 7.79 21.82
N LYS A 114 8.22 8.64 21.97
CA LYS A 114 8.16 10.02 21.45
C LYS A 114 8.37 10.11 19.94
N VAL A 115 7.69 9.26 19.19
CA VAL A 115 7.65 9.26 17.72
C VAL A 115 6.24 9.00 17.20
N ALA A 116 6.06 9.19 15.89
CA ALA A 116 4.79 8.99 15.22
C ALA A 116 4.85 7.87 14.17
N SER A 117 3.71 7.23 13.91
CA SER A 117 3.53 6.27 12.82
C SER A 117 2.33 6.65 11.95
N ILE A 118 2.47 6.53 10.63
CA ILE A 118 1.31 6.56 9.72
C ILE A 118 1.15 5.17 9.10
N ILE A 119 0.07 4.49 9.47
CA ILE A 119 -0.19 3.12 9.03
C ILE A 119 -1.09 3.09 7.80
N SER A 120 -1.05 1.98 7.05
CA SER A 120 -2.00 1.72 5.98
C SER A 120 -2.06 2.85 4.93
N ALA A 121 -0.90 3.37 4.56
CA ALA A 121 -0.71 4.52 3.67
C ALA A 121 -0.31 4.09 2.25
N GLY A 122 -1.20 3.34 1.59
CA GLY A 122 -1.15 3.10 0.15
C GLY A 122 -2.17 3.95 -0.60
N TRP A 123 -2.70 3.41 -1.70
CA TRP A 123 -3.89 4.00 -2.32
C TRP A 123 -5.18 3.44 -1.70
N ASP A 124 -5.30 2.13 -1.51
CA ASP A 124 -6.35 1.54 -0.67
C ASP A 124 -5.84 0.32 0.14
N PRO A 125 -5.85 0.38 1.48
CA PRO A 125 -6.15 1.54 2.33
C PRO A 125 -5.17 2.68 2.11
N GLY A 126 -5.63 3.92 2.29
CA GLY A 126 -4.81 5.11 2.20
C GLY A 126 -5.53 6.29 1.56
N SER A 127 -5.08 6.75 0.38
CA SER A 127 -5.70 7.89 -0.30
C SER A 127 -7.20 7.70 -0.57
N ASP A 128 -7.63 6.49 -0.94
CA ASP A 128 -9.04 6.15 -1.15
C ASP A 128 -9.84 6.25 0.14
N SER A 129 -9.23 5.92 1.28
CA SER A 129 -9.85 6.12 2.60
C SER A 129 -10.08 7.60 2.88
N VAL A 130 -9.13 8.48 2.51
CA VAL A 130 -9.32 9.95 2.64
C VAL A 130 -10.49 10.41 1.79
N ILE A 131 -10.58 9.95 0.54
CA ILE A 131 -11.70 10.27 -0.36
C ILE A 131 -13.02 9.76 0.22
N ARG A 132 -13.11 8.49 0.64
CA ARG A 132 -14.34 7.93 1.24
C ARG A 132 -14.78 8.72 2.47
N THR A 133 -13.84 9.13 3.32
CA THR A 133 -14.12 9.98 4.48
C THR A 133 -14.72 11.33 4.05
N LEU A 134 -14.12 12.00 3.06
CA LEU A 134 -14.63 13.27 2.54
C LEU A 134 -16.03 13.11 1.92
N LEU A 135 -16.23 12.09 1.09
CA LEU A 135 -17.53 11.78 0.48
C LEU A 135 -18.61 11.54 1.54
N LEU A 136 -18.28 10.79 2.60
CA LEU A 136 -19.19 10.53 3.71
C LEU A 136 -19.52 11.82 4.48
N ALA A 137 -18.55 12.71 4.68
CA ALA A 137 -18.78 14.01 5.31
C ALA A 137 -19.70 14.91 4.47
N MET A 138 -19.51 14.94 3.14
CA MET A 138 -20.31 15.76 2.21
C MET A 138 -21.78 15.31 2.13
N ALA A 139 -22.04 14.01 2.16
CA ALA A 139 -23.39 13.45 2.17
C ALA A 139 -23.46 12.34 3.21
N PRO A 140 -23.90 12.57 4.47
CA PRO A 140 -23.84 11.55 5.53
C PRO A 140 -24.82 10.39 5.37
N LYS A 141 -25.90 10.54 4.59
CA LYS A 141 -26.83 9.44 4.25
C LYS A 141 -26.55 8.96 2.82
N GLY A 142 -26.64 7.65 2.58
CA GLY A 142 -26.44 7.07 1.26
C GLY A 142 -25.51 5.86 1.28
N ILE A 143 -25.12 5.41 0.08
CA ILE A 143 -24.27 4.24 -0.15
C ILE A 143 -23.02 4.68 -0.90
N THR A 144 -21.88 4.11 -0.51
CA THR A 144 -20.63 4.24 -1.25
C THR A 144 -20.24 2.87 -1.80
N TYR A 145 -19.94 2.81 -3.09
CA TYR A 145 -19.36 1.64 -3.75
C TYR A 145 -17.89 1.93 -4.09
N THR A 146 -17.03 0.93 -3.90
CA THR A 146 -15.61 0.99 -4.28
C THR A 146 -15.35 -0.15 -5.24
N ASN A 147 -15.14 0.18 -6.50
CA ASN A 147 -14.92 -0.78 -7.57
C ASN A 147 -13.43 -0.77 -7.93
N PHE A 148 -12.76 -1.91 -7.90
CA PHE A 148 -11.32 -2.01 -8.07
C PHE A 148 -10.99 -2.61 -9.42
N GLY A 149 -9.94 -2.10 -10.04
CA GLY A 149 -9.41 -2.59 -11.30
C GLY A 149 -10.09 -1.99 -12.53
N PRO A 150 -9.85 -2.56 -13.74
CA PRO A 150 -9.02 -3.74 -13.98
C PRO A 150 -7.59 -3.60 -13.46
N GLY A 151 -7.07 -4.63 -12.80
CA GLY A 151 -5.68 -4.59 -12.32
C GLY A 151 -5.22 -5.84 -11.60
N MET A 152 -3.90 -6.03 -11.57
CA MET A 152 -3.27 -7.15 -10.88
C MET A 152 -3.46 -7.05 -9.37
N SER A 153 -4.01 -8.12 -8.76
CA SER A 153 -4.02 -8.28 -7.31
C SER A 153 -2.82 -9.10 -6.86
N MET A 154 -1.87 -8.44 -6.20
CA MET A 154 -0.64 -9.08 -5.70
C MET A 154 -0.96 -10.23 -4.73
N GLY A 155 -1.85 -10.01 -3.76
CA GLY A 155 -2.23 -11.03 -2.77
C GLY A 155 -2.89 -12.26 -3.39
N HIS A 156 -3.87 -12.06 -4.27
CA HIS A 156 -4.53 -13.18 -4.96
C HIS A 156 -3.57 -13.93 -5.90
N SER A 157 -2.64 -13.23 -6.54
CA SER A 157 -1.62 -13.87 -7.40
C SER A 157 -0.70 -14.77 -6.58
N VAL A 158 -0.29 -14.34 -5.37
CA VAL A 158 0.50 -15.17 -4.45
C VAL A 158 -0.27 -16.42 -4.02
N VAL A 159 -1.55 -16.29 -3.67
CA VAL A 159 -2.38 -17.43 -3.25
C VAL A 159 -2.65 -18.40 -4.39
N ALA A 160 -2.87 -17.90 -5.60
CA ALA A 160 -3.02 -18.75 -6.79
C ALA A 160 -1.70 -19.50 -7.10
N ARG A 161 -0.55 -18.82 -7.00
CA ARG A 161 0.77 -19.42 -7.21
C ARG A 161 1.11 -20.47 -6.15
N SER A 162 0.58 -20.35 -4.94
CA SER A 162 0.85 -21.33 -3.88
C SER A 162 0.05 -22.63 -4.01
N LYS A 163 -0.78 -22.78 -5.05
CA LYS A 163 -1.54 -24.01 -5.28
C LYS A 163 -0.66 -25.08 -5.92
N GLU A 164 -0.90 -26.33 -5.54
CA GLU A 164 -0.17 -27.46 -6.09
C GLU A 164 -0.38 -27.55 -7.61
N GLY A 165 0.71 -27.77 -8.35
CA GLY A 165 0.71 -27.85 -9.81
C GLY A 165 0.71 -26.50 -10.53
N VAL A 166 0.82 -25.38 -9.79
CA VAL A 166 0.94 -24.04 -10.37
C VAL A 166 2.39 -23.57 -10.31
N LYS A 167 3.01 -23.44 -11.48
CA LYS A 167 4.37 -22.90 -11.65
C LYS A 167 4.39 -21.38 -11.43
N ASN A 168 3.45 -20.67 -12.05
CA ASN A 168 3.28 -19.22 -11.91
C ASN A 168 1.79 -18.85 -12.04
N ALA A 169 1.40 -17.70 -11.47
CA ALA A 169 0.03 -17.22 -11.56
C ALA A 169 -0.06 -15.69 -11.50
N LEU A 170 -1.08 -15.19 -12.19
CA LEU A 170 -1.53 -13.81 -12.17
C LEU A 170 -3.04 -13.79 -11.91
N SER A 171 -3.48 -13.05 -10.90
CA SER A 171 -4.89 -12.81 -10.62
C SER A 171 -5.24 -11.35 -10.88
N MET A 172 -6.17 -11.13 -11.82
CA MET A 172 -6.71 -9.83 -12.16
C MET A 172 -8.05 -9.62 -11.45
N THR A 173 -8.20 -8.45 -10.84
CA THR A 173 -9.47 -7.97 -10.28
C THR A 173 -10.19 -7.14 -11.32
N ILE A 174 -11.41 -7.55 -11.69
CA ILE A 174 -12.23 -6.85 -12.67
C ILE A 174 -13.50 -6.35 -11.97
N PRO A 175 -13.80 -5.04 -12.02
CA PRO A 175 -15.01 -4.53 -11.38
C PRO A 175 -16.25 -4.92 -12.19
N THR A 176 -17.28 -5.44 -11.52
CA THR A 176 -18.61 -5.68 -12.13
C THR A 176 -19.66 -4.67 -11.65
N GLY A 177 -19.25 -3.72 -10.81
CA GLY A 177 -20.08 -2.64 -10.29
C GLY A 177 -20.58 -2.90 -8.87
N THR A 178 -21.03 -1.84 -8.19
CA THR A 178 -21.58 -1.92 -6.82
C THR A 178 -20.67 -2.59 -5.78
N GLY A 179 -19.36 -2.53 -5.97
CA GLY A 179 -18.37 -3.17 -5.09
C GLY A 179 -18.26 -4.69 -5.26
N VAL A 180 -18.85 -5.25 -6.33
CA VAL A 180 -18.68 -6.65 -6.72
C VAL A 180 -17.55 -6.74 -7.73
N HIS A 181 -16.75 -7.80 -7.61
CA HIS A 181 -15.61 -8.04 -8.49
C HIS A 181 -15.64 -9.47 -9.03
N ARG A 182 -15.09 -9.61 -10.23
CA ARG A 182 -14.72 -10.88 -10.85
C ARG A 182 -13.21 -11.05 -10.76
N ARG A 183 -12.76 -12.29 -10.56
CA ARG A 183 -11.35 -12.69 -10.61
C ARG A 183 -11.07 -13.42 -11.90
N MET A 184 -10.15 -12.89 -12.71
CA MET A 184 -9.60 -13.58 -13.87
C MET A 184 -8.21 -14.07 -13.50
N VAL A 185 -8.04 -15.39 -13.35
CA VAL A 185 -6.80 -16.00 -12.89
C VAL A 185 -6.13 -16.73 -14.05
N TYR A 186 -4.92 -16.32 -14.37
CA TYR A 186 -4.08 -16.94 -15.39
C TYR A 186 -3.00 -17.76 -14.71
N VAL A 187 -2.87 -19.04 -15.08
CA VAL A 187 -1.91 -19.97 -14.46
C VAL A 187 -0.99 -20.56 -15.51
N GLU A 188 0.30 -20.61 -15.21
CA GLU A 188 1.24 -21.55 -15.82
C GLU A 188 1.25 -22.82 -14.97
N LEU A 189 1.07 -23.97 -15.59
CA LEU A 189 1.02 -25.25 -14.90
C LEU A 189 2.39 -25.94 -14.87
N ASP A 190 2.65 -26.69 -13.80
CA ASP A 190 3.73 -27.66 -13.78
C ASP A 190 3.45 -28.80 -14.77
N LYS A 191 4.52 -29.43 -15.27
CA LYS A 191 4.40 -30.52 -16.23
C LYS A 191 3.57 -31.67 -15.64
N GLY A 192 2.43 -31.97 -16.28
CA GLY A 192 1.52 -33.04 -15.88
C GLY A 192 0.47 -32.64 -14.85
N ALA A 193 0.43 -31.38 -14.42
CA ALA A 193 -0.65 -30.88 -13.57
C ALA A 193 -1.98 -30.76 -14.35
N SER A 194 -3.09 -30.94 -13.63
CA SER A 194 -4.45 -30.83 -14.20
C SER A 194 -5.01 -29.43 -13.95
N LEU A 195 -5.36 -28.71 -15.03
CA LEU A 195 -6.04 -27.41 -14.92
C LEU A 195 -7.34 -27.49 -14.12
N ALA A 196 -8.08 -28.60 -14.22
CA ALA A 196 -9.33 -28.79 -13.49
C ALA A 196 -9.10 -28.83 -11.97
N ASN A 197 -8.09 -29.58 -11.51
CA ASN A 197 -7.76 -29.68 -10.08
C ASN A 197 -7.26 -28.34 -9.54
N VAL A 198 -6.40 -27.66 -10.30
CA VAL A 198 -5.93 -26.30 -9.96
C VAL A 198 -7.11 -25.33 -9.87
N THR A 199 -8.05 -25.39 -10.81
CA THR A 199 -9.23 -24.54 -10.84
C THR A 199 -10.10 -24.75 -9.60
N GLU A 200 -10.36 -26.00 -9.23
CA GLU A 200 -11.11 -26.35 -8.03
C GLU A 200 -10.41 -25.84 -6.76
N ALA A 201 -9.10 -26.08 -6.64
CA ALA A 201 -8.30 -25.65 -5.50
C ALA A 201 -8.21 -24.12 -5.35
N ILE A 202 -8.16 -23.39 -6.45
CA ILE A 202 -8.21 -21.91 -6.46
C ILE A 202 -9.60 -21.45 -6.02
N LYS A 203 -10.67 -21.94 -6.64
CA LYS A 203 -12.04 -21.51 -6.35
C LYS A 203 -12.51 -21.86 -4.93
N ALA A 204 -11.98 -22.93 -4.34
CA ALA A 204 -12.29 -23.32 -2.97
C ALA A 204 -11.57 -22.45 -1.91
N ASP A 205 -10.53 -21.71 -2.30
CA ASP A 205 -9.77 -20.88 -1.37
C ASP A 205 -10.58 -19.69 -0.85
N SER A 206 -10.34 -19.27 0.39
CA SER A 206 -11.05 -18.14 1.00
C SER A 206 -10.82 -16.80 0.29
N TYR A 207 -9.73 -16.67 -0.49
CA TYR A 207 -9.47 -15.51 -1.35
C TYR A 207 -10.37 -15.46 -2.60
N PHE A 208 -10.90 -16.58 -3.09
CA PHE A 208 -11.63 -16.63 -4.37
C PHE A 208 -13.07 -17.11 -4.24
N SER A 209 -13.38 -17.92 -3.23
CA SER A 209 -14.68 -18.59 -3.02
C SER A 209 -15.88 -17.66 -2.90
N LYS A 210 -15.65 -16.36 -2.64
CA LYS A 210 -16.71 -15.35 -2.55
C LYS A 210 -16.94 -14.56 -3.85
N ASP A 211 -16.02 -14.69 -4.81
CA ASP A 211 -16.02 -13.92 -6.04
C ASP A 211 -16.27 -14.83 -7.26
N GLU A 212 -16.90 -14.28 -8.29
CA GLU A 212 -16.95 -14.95 -9.59
C GLU A 212 -15.52 -15.14 -10.11
N THR A 213 -15.05 -16.38 -10.18
CA THR A 213 -13.65 -16.69 -10.51
C THR A 213 -13.57 -17.54 -11.78
N HIS A 214 -12.72 -17.12 -12.71
CA HIS A 214 -12.36 -17.86 -13.94
C HIS A 214 -10.87 -18.17 -13.92
N VAL A 215 -10.50 -19.40 -14.26
CA VAL A 215 -9.10 -19.87 -14.27
C VAL A 215 -8.76 -20.30 -15.69
N MET A 216 -7.67 -19.77 -16.24
CA MET A 216 -7.22 -20.00 -17.61
C MET A 216 -5.75 -20.40 -17.61
N GLU A 217 -5.41 -21.48 -18.29
CA GLU A 217 -4.01 -21.85 -18.52
C GLU A 217 -3.40 -20.95 -19.59
N VAL A 218 -2.16 -20.51 -19.36
CA VAL A 218 -1.38 -19.70 -20.30
C VAL A 218 0.02 -20.26 -20.43
N ALA A 219 0.63 -20.03 -21.59
CA ALA A 219 1.98 -20.52 -21.88
C ALA A 219 3.07 -19.84 -21.05
N ASP A 220 2.88 -18.56 -20.74
CA ASP A 220 3.79 -17.76 -19.92
C ASP A 220 3.00 -16.60 -19.30
N VAL A 221 2.97 -16.56 -17.96
CA VAL A 221 2.28 -15.53 -17.17
C VAL A 221 2.94 -14.16 -17.31
N ASP A 222 4.26 -14.11 -17.55
CA ASP A 222 5.00 -12.84 -17.57
C ASP A 222 4.61 -11.98 -18.79
N ASN A 223 4.11 -12.60 -19.86
CA ASN A 223 3.56 -11.90 -21.03
C ASN A 223 2.25 -11.15 -20.76
N LEU A 224 1.59 -11.43 -19.64
CA LEU A 224 0.32 -10.79 -19.24
C LEU A 224 0.51 -9.80 -18.10
N GLN A 225 1.73 -9.67 -17.57
CA GLN A 225 1.98 -8.92 -16.36
C GLN A 225 1.90 -7.41 -16.62
N ASP A 226 0.88 -6.78 -16.06
CA ASP A 226 0.71 -5.33 -16.00
C ASP A 226 0.50 -4.90 -14.54
N MET A 227 1.23 -3.86 -14.13
CA MET A 227 1.09 -3.24 -12.80
C MET A 227 0.03 -2.14 -12.80
N GLY A 228 -0.64 -1.94 -13.93
CA GLY A 228 -1.86 -1.16 -14.05
C GLY A 228 -2.92 -1.61 -13.04
N HIS A 229 -3.48 -0.62 -12.35
CA HIS A 229 -4.62 -0.79 -11.47
C HIS A 229 -5.40 0.53 -11.42
N GLY A 230 -6.33 0.63 -10.49
CA GLY A 230 -7.30 1.70 -10.48
C GLY A 230 -8.47 1.41 -9.58
N VAL A 231 -9.25 2.46 -9.38
CA VAL A 231 -10.46 2.44 -8.58
C VAL A 231 -11.52 3.33 -9.22
N LEU A 232 -12.77 3.01 -8.97
CA LEU A 232 -13.92 3.86 -9.14
C LEU A 232 -14.71 3.86 -7.82
N ILE A 233 -14.65 4.99 -7.10
CA ILE A 233 -15.42 5.22 -5.89
C ILE A 233 -16.64 6.06 -6.25
N GLU A 234 -17.82 5.54 -5.94
CA GLU A 234 -19.09 6.19 -6.24
C GLU A 234 -19.90 6.35 -4.97
N ARG A 235 -20.38 7.56 -4.69
CA ARG A 235 -21.31 7.82 -3.59
C ARG A 235 -22.59 8.44 -4.10
N LYS A 236 -23.72 7.80 -3.79
CA LYS A 236 -25.06 8.37 -3.96
C LYS A 236 -25.67 8.63 -2.59
N GLY A 237 -26.03 9.88 -2.30
CA GLY A 237 -26.44 10.26 -0.96
C GLY A 237 -27.26 11.53 -0.83
N VAL A 238 -27.28 12.04 0.40
CA VAL A 238 -28.07 13.21 0.84
C VAL A 238 -27.17 14.17 1.61
N SER A 239 -27.13 15.43 1.19
CA SER A 239 -26.54 16.52 1.96
C SER A 239 -27.64 17.23 2.75
N GLY A 240 -27.55 17.16 4.09
CA GLY A 240 -28.62 17.64 4.98
C GLY A 240 -29.94 16.90 4.71
N LYS A 241 -30.88 17.58 4.05
CA LYS A 241 -32.20 17.02 3.66
C LYS A 241 -32.34 16.79 2.15
N THR A 242 -31.41 17.29 1.34
CA THR A 242 -31.51 17.30 -0.12
C THR A 242 -30.96 16.02 -0.73
N GLN A 243 -31.84 15.24 -1.36
CA GLN A 243 -31.51 13.96 -1.98
C GLN A 243 -30.65 14.13 -3.25
N ASN A 244 -30.20 12.99 -3.81
CA ASN A 244 -29.57 12.88 -5.12
C ASN A 244 -28.21 13.61 -5.27
N GLN A 245 -27.39 13.57 -4.22
CA GLN A 245 -25.98 13.94 -4.32
C GLN A 245 -25.22 12.77 -4.94
N LEU A 246 -24.53 13.01 -6.05
CA LEU A 246 -23.79 11.99 -6.80
C LEU A 246 -22.33 12.43 -6.85
N PHE A 247 -21.45 11.61 -6.31
CA PHE A 247 -20.02 11.85 -6.32
C PHE A 247 -19.30 10.67 -6.95
N GLN A 248 -18.24 10.97 -7.68
CA GLN A 248 -17.39 9.98 -8.31
C GLN A 248 -15.93 10.38 -8.18
N PHE A 249 -15.09 9.43 -7.84
CA PHE A 249 -13.63 9.54 -7.89
C PHE A 249 -13.07 8.35 -8.63
N SER A 250 -12.11 8.56 -9.53
CA SER A 250 -11.47 7.47 -10.27
C SER A 250 -9.96 7.65 -10.39
N MET A 251 -9.27 6.52 -10.41
CA MET A 251 -7.84 6.45 -10.69
C MET A 251 -7.55 5.34 -11.70
N GLN A 252 -6.60 5.59 -12.60
CA GLN A 252 -5.94 4.59 -13.44
C GLN A 252 -4.44 4.84 -13.31
N ILE A 253 -3.73 3.90 -12.69
CA ILE A 253 -2.41 4.14 -12.11
C ILE A 253 -1.53 2.90 -12.21
N ASN A 254 -0.23 3.07 -12.00
CA ASN A 254 0.66 1.96 -11.67
C ASN A 254 0.61 1.72 -10.15
N ASN A 255 0.19 0.53 -9.73
CA ASN A 255 -0.12 0.18 -8.35
C ASN A 255 1.06 0.40 -7.36
N PRO A 256 2.20 -0.29 -7.51
CA PRO A 256 3.32 -0.11 -6.58
C PRO A 256 3.94 1.29 -6.66
N ALA A 257 3.90 1.96 -7.82
CA ALA A 257 4.40 3.32 -7.97
C ALA A 257 3.58 4.34 -7.16
N LEU A 258 2.24 4.31 -7.29
CA LEU A 258 1.38 5.20 -6.51
C LEU A 258 1.49 4.88 -5.00
N THR A 259 1.51 3.60 -4.63
CA THR A 259 1.68 3.20 -3.23
C THR A 259 2.96 3.79 -2.65
N ALA A 260 4.08 3.64 -3.35
CA ALA A 260 5.35 4.23 -2.94
C ALA A 260 5.29 5.76 -2.81
N GLN A 261 4.69 6.45 -3.78
CA GLN A 261 4.55 7.90 -3.72
C GLN A 261 3.74 8.37 -2.52
N ILE A 262 2.66 7.65 -2.15
CA ILE A 262 1.89 7.95 -0.94
C ILE A 262 2.72 7.72 0.32
N LEU A 263 3.49 6.63 0.40
CA LEU A 263 4.41 6.39 1.52
C LEU A 263 5.40 7.55 1.71
N ILE A 264 5.95 8.11 0.63
CA ILE A 264 6.87 9.26 0.69
C ILE A 264 6.15 10.53 1.15
N SER A 265 4.94 10.77 0.65
CA SER A 265 4.10 11.87 1.15
C SER A 265 3.75 11.73 2.63
N CYS A 266 3.49 10.51 3.11
CA CYS A 266 3.25 10.23 4.52
C CYS A 266 4.53 10.32 5.36
N ALA A 267 5.71 10.04 4.82
CA ALA A 267 6.97 10.28 5.54
C ALA A 267 7.23 11.75 5.81
N ARG A 268 6.73 12.64 4.95
CA ARG A 268 6.71 14.08 5.24
C ARG A 268 5.71 14.45 6.32
N ALA A 269 4.52 13.84 6.26
CA ALA A 269 3.46 14.15 7.21
C ALA A 269 3.77 13.64 8.63
N VAL A 270 4.35 12.44 8.76
CA VAL A 270 4.59 11.80 10.06
C VAL A 270 5.57 12.61 10.92
N THR A 271 6.54 13.30 10.32
CA THR A 271 7.48 14.19 11.05
C THR A 271 6.83 15.47 11.56
N ARG A 272 5.59 15.76 11.15
CA ARG A 272 4.82 16.94 11.54
C ARG A 272 3.76 16.61 12.61
N GLN A 273 3.54 15.33 12.89
CA GLN A 273 2.50 14.90 13.82
C GLN A 273 2.99 14.86 15.27
N ALA A 274 2.03 14.86 16.20
CA ALA A 274 2.29 14.50 17.58
C ALA A 274 2.62 13.00 17.69
N PHE A 275 3.12 12.59 18.85
CA PHE A 275 3.50 11.20 19.10
C PHE A 275 2.26 10.28 19.16
N GLY A 276 2.35 9.12 18.53
CA GLY A 276 1.25 8.16 18.41
C GLY A 276 1.15 7.52 17.03
N ALA A 277 -0.04 7.02 16.67
CA ALA A 277 -0.26 6.41 15.36
C ALA A 277 -1.54 6.93 14.69
N TYR A 278 -1.45 7.09 13.38
CA TYR A 278 -2.47 7.72 12.55
C TYR A 278 -2.73 6.90 11.29
N THR A 279 -3.96 6.92 10.80
CA THR A 279 -4.30 6.59 9.43
C THR A 279 -4.37 7.87 8.59
N MET A 280 -4.29 7.77 7.26
CA MET A 280 -4.31 8.96 6.40
C MET A 280 -5.51 9.91 6.61
N PRO A 281 -6.75 9.44 6.87
CA PRO A 281 -7.88 10.34 7.14
C PRO A 281 -7.73 11.21 8.41
N GLU A 282 -6.81 10.87 9.31
CA GLU A 282 -6.57 11.59 10.57
C GLU A 282 -5.58 12.76 10.41
N ILE A 283 -4.99 12.91 9.22
CA ILE A 283 -3.92 13.88 8.93
C ILE A 283 -4.45 14.98 8.00
N ALA A 284 -4.05 16.22 8.26
CA ALA A 284 -4.41 17.34 7.40
C ALA A 284 -3.78 17.17 5.99
N PRO A 285 -4.53 17.37 4.88
CA PRO A 285 -4.00 17.13 3.52
C PRO A 285 -2.72 17.91 3.17
N LEU A 286 -2.54 19.11 3.72
CA LEU A 286 -1.33 19.91 3.50
C LEU A 286 -0.08 19.28 4.12
N ASP A 287 -0.21 18.42 5.13
CA ASP A 287 0.94 17.80 5.79
C ASP A 287 1.67 16.80 4.87
N TYR A 288 0.99 16.28 3.85
CA TYR A 288 1.57 15.39 2.85
C TYR A 288 2.48 16.11 1.85
N LEU A 289 2.32 17.42 1.69
CA LEU A 289 2.92 18.18 0.60
C LEU A 289 4.25 18.82 1.00
N PHE A 290 5.18 18.79 0.04
CA PHE A 290 6.39 19.61 0.09
C PHE A 290 6.04 21.05 -0.29
N GLY A 291 6.65 22.01 0.39
CA GLY A 291 6.50 23.43 0.09
C GLY A 291 6.12 24.26 1.30
N ASP A 292 6.13 25.57 1.12
CA ASP A 292 5.68 26.52 2.11
C ASP A 292 4.15 26.53 2.21
N LYS A 293 3.62 26.60 3.44
CA LYS A 293 2.18 26.52 3.70
C LYS A 293 1.41 27.68 3.07
N GLU A 294 1.95 28.90 3.11
CA GLU A 294 1.29 30.08 2.52
C GLU A 294 1.19 29.91 1.00
N MET A 295 2.27 29.48 0.34
CA MET A 295 2.28 29.23 -1.09
C MET A 295 1.30 28.12 -1.49
N LEU A 296 1.27 27.01 -0.75
CA LEU A 296 0.34 25.91 -1.00
C LEU A 296 -1.12 26.37 -0.86
N ILE A 297 -1.44 27.15 0.18
CA ILE A 297 -2.80 27.70 0.36
C ILE A 297 -3.15 28.63 -0.81
N LYS A 298 -2.28 29.57 -1.17
CA LYS A 298 -2.52 30.49 -2.30
C LYS A 298 -2.73 29.80 -3.65
N THR A 299 -2.23 28.57 -3.80
CA THR A 299 -2.28 27.83 -5.07
C THR A 299 -3.43 26.83 -5.12
N LEU A 300 -3.78 26.20 -4.00
CA LEU A 300 -4.71 25.08 -3.95
C LEU A 300 -6.11 25.43 -3.42
N VAL A 301 -6.29 26.62 -2.83
CA VAL A 301 -7.55 27.10 -2.24
C VAL A 301 -7.97 28.40 -2.90
#